data_AF-A0A378AN78-F1
#
_entry.id   AF-A0A378AN78-F1
#
_cell.length_a   1.000
_cell.length_b   1.000
_cell.length_c   1.000
_cell.angle_alpha   90.00
_cell.angle_beta   90.00
_cell.angle_gamma   90.00
#
_symmetry.space_group_name_H-M   'P 1'
#
loop_
_entity.id
_entity.type
_entity.pdbx_description
1 polymer ?
#
loop_
_entity_poly.entity_id
_entity_poly.type
_entity_poly.pdbx_seq_one_letter_code
_entity_poly.pdbx_strand_id
1 'polypeptide(L)'
;MANFAASLVTGLVLGLAVGYIIILARKFTINQSDSTYGADVMMGAGNASGRFLGPLIILSAMTASIPIGIGSLVGALLFYIWQKPITGGAILGAMILGSIFPVAIS
;
A
#
# COMPACT_ATOMS: atom_id res chain seq x y z
N MET A 1 33.98 -0.41 32.00
CA MET A 1 34.26 -1.74 31.40
C MET A 1 33.53 -2.89 32.10
N ALA A 2 33.36 -2.90 33.44
CA ALA A 2 32.80 -4.04 34.17
C ALA A 2 31.40 -4.54 33.69
N ASN A 3 30.53 -3.65 33.22
CA ASN A 3 29.15 -3.99 32.86
C ASN A 3 28.87 -3.98 31.35
N PHE A 4 29.88 -3.67 30.52
CA PHE A 4 29.69 -3.55 29.07
C PHE A 4 29.42 -4.92 28.44
N ALA A 5 30.24 -5.93 28.76
CA ALA A 5 30.04 -7.30 28.32
C ALA A 5 28.70 -7.87 28.83
N ALA A 6 28.34 -7.60 30.09
CA ALA A 6 27.06 -8.02 30.66
C ALA A 6 25.87 -7.41 29.89
N SER A 7 25.90 -6.10 29.59
CA SER A 7 24.83 -5.43 28.83
C SER A 7 24.65 -5.97 27.41
N LEU A 8 25.74 -6.36 26.75
CA LEU A 8 25.72 -6.92 25.41
C LEU A 8 25.08 -8.33 25.40
N VAL A 9 25.44 -9.17 26.38
CA VAL A 9 24.86 -10.49 26.54
C VAL A 9 23.38 -10.40 26.90
N THR A 10 22.99 -9.49 27.81
CA THR A 10 21.58 -9.30 28.15
C THR A 10 20.76 -8.80 26.97
N GLY A 11 21.31 -7.88 26.16
CA GLY A 11 20.65 -7.39 24.95
C GLY A 11 20.46 -8.49 23.91
N LEU A 12 21.45 -9.36 23.73
CA LEU A 12 21.38 -10.51 22.84
C LEU A 12 20.33 -11.52 23.31
N VAL A 13 20.29 -11.85 24.60
CA VAL A 13 19.32 -12.79 25.16
C VAL A 13 17.89 -12.27 25.03
N LEU A 14 17.66 -10.99 25.36
CA LEU A 14 16.34 -10.37 25.21
C LEU A 14 15.92 -10.24 23.74
N GLY A 15 16.86 -9.88 22.86
CA GLY A 15 16.60 -9.80 21.42
C GLY A 15 16.24 -11.16 20.81
N LEU A 16 16.96 -12.21 21.18
CA LEU A 16 16.63 -13.57 20.77
C LEU A 16 15.29 -14.05 21.36
N ALA A 17 15.00 -13.75 22.62
CA ALA A 17 13.73 -14.11 23.24
C ALA A 17 12.53 -13.44 22.54
N VAL A 18 12.60 -12.14 22.29
CA VAL A 18 11.54 -11.41 21.57
C VAL A 18 11.43 -11.88 20.12
N GLY A 19 12.57 -12.06 19.43
CA GLY A 19 12.58 -12.60 18.06
C GLY A 19 11.95 -13.98 17.98
N TYR A 20 12.24 -14.86 18.95
CA TYR A 20 11.65 -16.20 19.01
C TYR A 20 10.15 -16.15 19.28
N ILE A 21 9.69 -15.28 20.19
CA ILE A 21 8.26 -15.06 20.44
C ILE A 21 7.53 -14.59 19.17
N ILE A 22 8.11 -13.65 18.42
CA ILE A 22 7.53 -13.16 17.15
C ILE A 22 7.44 -14.30 16.12
N ILE A 23 8.51 -15.09 15.97
CA ILE A 23 8.53 -16.22 15.03
C ILE A 23 7.53 -17.29 15.46
N LEU A 24 7.41 -17.60 16.75
CA LEU A 24 6.44 -18.57 17.28
C LEU A 24 5.01 -18.08 17.06
N ALA A 25 4.71 -16.83 17.40
CA ALA A 25 3.41 -16.23 17.14
C ALA A 25 3.04 -16.30 15.66
N ARG A 26 4.01 -16.03 14.78
CA ARG A 26 3.84 -16.21 13.32
C ARG A 26 3.59 -17.66 12.97
N LYS A 27 4.34 -18.61 13.54
CA LYS A 27 4.22 -20.03 13.21
C LYS A 27 2.92 -20.67 13.71
N PHE A 28 2.40 -20.25 14.87
CA PHE A 28 1.15 -20.77 15.42
C PHE A 28 -0.10 -20.05 14.90
N THR A 29 0.01 -18.75 14.58
CA THR A 29 -1.13 -17.98 14.05
C THR A 29 -1.27 -18.10 12.53
N ILE A 30 -0.15 -18.11 11.79
CA ILE A 30 -0.16 -18.03 10.32
C ILE A 30 0.08 -19.39 9.65
N ASN A 31 0.77 -20.33 10.29
CA ASN A 31 1.17 -21.60 9.66
C ASN A 31 0.15 -22.75 9.82
N GLN A 32 -1.09 -22.43 10.25
CA GLN A 32 -2.23 -23.35 10.34
C GLN A 32 -3.39 -22.94 9.42
N SER A 33 -3.18 -22.01 8.49
CA SER A 33 -4.24 -21.63 7.57
C SER A 33 -3.70 -21.30 6.19
N ASP A 34 -3.94 -22.20 5.25
CA ASP A 34 -4.16 -21.90 3.82
C ASP A 34 -5.41 -21.00 3.61
N SER A 35 -5.77 -20.20 4.60
CA SER A 35 -6.99 -19.41 4.64
C SER A 35 -6.78 -18.25 5.58
N THR A 36 -6.17 -17.20 5.06
CA THR A 36 -6.15 -15.93 5.75
C THR A 36 -7.52 -15.27 5.52
N TYR A 37 -8.60 -15.82 6.11
CA TYR A 37 -9.97 -15.27 5.98
C TYR A 37 -10.02 -13.76 6.28
N GLY A 38 -9.11 -13.24 7.12
CA GLY A 38 -8.96 -11.81 7.38
C GLY A 38 -8.22 -11.05 6.28
N ALA A 39 -6.95 -11.37 6.01
CA ALA A 39 -6.14 -10.62 5.04
C ALA A 39 -6.49 -10.90 3.57
N ASP A 40 -7.04 -12.06 3.21
CA ASP A 40 -7.59 -12.31 1.86
C ASP A 40 -8.88 -11.50 1.66
N VAL A 41 -9.69 -11.34 2.71
CA VAL A 41 -10.86 -10.42 2.67
C VAL A 41 -10.40 -8.96 2.64
N MET A 42 -9.38 -8.56 3.41
CA MET A 42 -8.87 -7.18 3.39
C MET A 42 -8.18 -6.83 2.07
N MET A 43 -7.38 -7.74 1.51
CA MET A 43 -6.72 -7.56 0.21
C MET A 43 -7.73 -7.66 -0.94
N GLY A 44 -8.67 -8.60 -0.87
CA GLY A 44 -9.72 -8.81 -1.86
C GLY A 44 -10.73 -7.67 -1.91
N ALA A 45 -11.22 -7.20 -0.76
CA ALA A 45 -12.13 -6.06 -0.67
C ALA A 45 -11.47 -4.78 -1.15
N GLY A 46 -10.20 -4.54 -0.81
CA GLY A 46 -9.42 -3.40 -1.31
C GLY A 46 -9.22 -3.43 -2.82
N ASN A 47 -8.88 -4.60 -3.39
CA ASN A 47 -8.69 -4.72 -4.84
C ASN A 47 -10.02 -4.65 -5.61
N ALA A 48 -11.09 -5.27 -5.10
CA ALA A 48 -12.42 -5.21 -5.70
C ALA A 48 -13.00 -3.78 -5.66
N SER A 49 -12.92 -3.11 -4.51
CA SER A 49 -13.33 -1.70 -4.39
C SER A 49 -12.47 -0.79 -5.25
N GLY A 50 -11.14 -1.00 -5.30
CA GLY A 50 -10.24 -0.27 -6.18
C GLY A 50 -10.65 -0.40 -7.65
N ARG A 51 -10.97 -1.60 -8.13
CA ARG A 51 -11.42 -1.82 -9.52
C ARG A 51 -12.75 -1.14 -9.83
N PHE A 52 -13.65 -1.01 -8.85
CA PHE A 52 -14.89 -0.28 -8.99
C PHE A 52 -14.68 1.25 -8.99
N LEU A 53 -13.84 1.74 -8.08
CA LEU A 53 -13.57 3.17 -7.91
C LEU A 53 -12.61 3.73 -8.98
N GLY A 54 -11.75 2.91 -9.58
CA GLY A 54 -10.77 3.33 -10.59
C GLY A 54 -11.38 4.16 -11.74
N PRO A 55 -12.41 3.64 -12.44
CA PRO A 55 -13.11 4.40 -13.48
C PRO A 55 -13.77 5.69 -12.96
N LEU A 56 -14.34 5.66 -11.75
CA LEU A 56 -14.97 6.82 -11.13
C LEU A 56 -13.96 7.92 -10.80
N ILE A 57 -12.75 7.56 -10.37
CA ILE A 57 -11.67 8.52 -10.11
C ILE A 57 -11.23 9.21 -11.40
N ILE A 58 -11.12 8.47 -12.51
CA ILE A 58 -10.76 9.06 -13.82
C ILE A 58 -11.85 10.03 -14.28
N LEU A 59 -13.13 9.65 -14.15
CA LEU A 59 -14.26 10.54 -14.46
C LEU A 59 -14.24 11.79 -13.57
N SER A 60 -14.06 11.63 -12.26
CA SER A 60 -13.97 12.75 -11.31
C SER A 60 -12.76 13.66 -11.57
N ALA A 61 -11.64 13.11 -12.05
CA ALA A 61 -10.45 13.88 -12.43
C ALA A 61 -10.71 14.70 -13.70
N MET A 62 -11.42 14.13 -14.68
CA MET A 62 -11.81 14.85 -15.90
C MET A 62 -12.81 15.98 -15.62
N THR A 63 -13.73 15.80 -14.66
CA THR A 63 -14.62 16.89 -14.23
C THR A 63 -13.90 17.98 -13.45
N ALA A 64 -12.81 17.65 -12.75
CA ALA A 64 -12.02 18.62 -12.01
C ALA A 64 -11.20 19.51 -12.94
N SER A 65 -10.46 18.92 -13.89
CA SER A 65 -9.85 19.66 -15.00
C SER A 65 -9.30 18.75 -16.10
N ILE A 66 -9.16 19.31 -17.30
CA ILE A 66 -8.57 18.62 -18.46
C ILE A 66 -7.16 18.08 -18.17
N PRO A 67 -6.19 18.87 -17.65
CA PRO A 67 -4.83 18.36 -17.39
C PRO A 67 -4.81 17.25 -16.32
N ILE A 68 -5.61 17.37 -15.25
CA ILE A 68 -5.69 16.35 -14.20
C ILE A 68 -6.35 15.07 -14.75
N GLY A 69 -7.39 15.21 -15.58
CA GLY A 69 -8.04 14.12 -16.28
C GLY A 69 -7.08 13.32 -17.16
N ILE A 70 -6.30 14.00 -18.00
CA ILE A 70 -5.26 13.37 -18.84
C ILE A 70 -4.24 12.65 -17.97
N GLY A 71 -3.78 13.27 -16.88
CA GLY A 71 -2.83 12.66 -15.95
C GLY A 71 -3.38 11.38 -15.33
N SER A 72 -4.63 11.40 -14.89
CA SER A 72 -5.30 10.23 -14.33
C SER A 72 -5.45 9.09 -15.34
N LEU A 73 -5.76 9.41 -16.60
CA LEU A 73 -5.95 8.42 -17.66
C LEU A 73 -4.62 7.77 -18.06
N VAL A 74 -3.55 8.56 -18.22
CA VAL A 74 -2.20 8.05 -18.53
C VAL A 74 -1.66 7.21 -17.36
N GLY A 75 -1.80 7.69 -16.13
CA GLY A 75 -1.37 6.96 -14.94
C GLY A 75 -2.13 5.63 -14.75
N ALA A 76 -3.44 5.63 -15.00
CA ALA A 76 -4.27 4.43 -15.00
C ALA A 76 -3.84 3.42 -16.08
N LEU A 77 -3.58 3.88 -17.30
CA LEU A 77 -3.12 3.03 -18.42
C LEU A 77 -1.76 2.38 -18.13
N LEU A 78 -0.83 3.15 -17.57
CA LEU A 78 0.50 2.66 -17.23
C LEU A 78 0.44 1.57 -16.15
N PHE A 79 -0.41 1.76 -15.13
CA PHE A 79 -0.65 0.74 -14.10
C PHE A 79 -1.43 -0.47 -14.63
N TYR A 80 -2.30 -0.27 -15.62
CA TYR A 80 -3.00 -1.35 -16.32
C TYR A 80 -2.01 -2.27 -17.06
N ILE A 81 -1.06 -1.68 -17.79
CA ILE A 81 -0.01 -2.45 -18.50
C ILE A 81 0.85 -3.23 -17.51
N TRP A 82 1.18 -2.64 -16.37
CA TRP A 82 1.95 -3.31 -15.31
C TRP A 82 1.15 -4.28 -14.42
N GLN A 83 -0.12 -4.57 -14.75
CA GLN A 83 -0.98 -5.47 -13.95
C GLN A 83 -1.06 -5.05 -12.46
N LYS A 84 -0.98 -3.73 -12.21
CA LYS A 84 -1.10 -3.10 -10.90
C LYS A 84 -2.47 -2.45 -10.75
N PRO A 85 -2.95 -2.16 -9.52
CA PRO A 85 -4.27 -1.56 -9.31
C PRO A 85 -4.39 -0.20 -10.03
N ILE A 86 -5.33 -0.12 -10.97
CA ILE A 86 -5.58 1.02 -11.86
C ILE A 86 -5.88 2.29 -11.06
N THR A 87 -6.58 2.15 -9.94
CA THR A 87 -6.92 3.22 -8.97
C THR A 87 -5.69 3.97 -8.49
N GLY A 88 -4.62 3.24 -8.15
CA GLY A 88 -3.36 3.84 -7.71
C GLY A 88 -2.69 4.64 -8.82
N GLY A 89 -2.67 4.09 -10.04
CA GLY A 89 -2.16 4.79 -11.21
C GLY A 89 -2.95 6.05 -11.54
N ALA A 90 -4.28 6.00 -11.45
CA ALA A 90 -5.15 7.16 -11.69
C ALA A 90 -4.88 8.30 -10.70
N ILE A 91 -4.75 7.99 -9.40
CA ILE A 91 -4.47 8.99 -8.36
C ILE A 91 -3.07 9.59 -8.56
N LEU A 92 -2.05 8.75 -8.74
CA LEU A 92 -0.67 9.22 -8.91
C LEU A 92 -0.52 10.09 -10.16
N GLY A 93 -1.13 9.68 -11.28
CA GLY A 93 -1.11 10.45 -12.52
C GLY A 93 -1.85 11.78 -12.40
N ALA A 94 -3.00 11.79 -11.71
CA ALA A 94 -3.75 13.01 -11.40
C ALA A 94 -2.93 13.99 -10.53
N MET A 95 -2.24 13.48 -9.51
CA MET A 95 -1.41 14.29 -8.61
C MET A 95 -0.20 14.90 -9.33
N ILE A 96 0.49 14.13 -10.18
CA ILE A 96 1.66 14.61 -10.91
C ILE A 96 1.27 15.76 -11.84
N LEU A 97 0.28 15.57 -12.72
CA LEU A 97 -0.14 16.65 -13.62
C LEU A 97 -0.88 17.78 -12.90
N GLY A 98 -1.62 17.48 -11.82
CA GLY A 98 -2.25 18.50 -10.99
C GLY A 98 -1.25 19.40 -10.25
N SER A 99 -0.08 18.88 -9.88
CA SER A 99 0.98 19.69 -9.27
C SER A 99 1.72 20.59 -10.27
N ILE A 100 1.82 20.17 -11.54
CA ILE A 100 2.47 20.95 -12.61
C ILE A 100 1.51 22.01 -13.18
N PHE A 101 0.22 21.67 -13.29
CA PHE A 101 -0.84 22.55 -13.76
C PHE A 101 -1.88 22.77 -12.64
N PRO A 102 -1.54 23.58 -11.62
CA PRO A 102 -2.47 23.87 -10.54
C PRO A 102 -3.68 24.62 -11.11
N VAL A 103 -4.85 23.99 -11.06
CA VAL A 103 -6.10 24.66 -11.38
C VAL A 103 -6.58 25.32 -10.10
N ALA A 104 -6.75 26.65 -10.15
CA ALA A 104 -7.38 27.39 -9.08
C ALA A 104 -8.83 26.89 -8.94
N ILE A 105 -9.08 26.12 -7.90
CA ILE A 105 -10.43 25.90 -7.38
C ILE A 105 -10.92 27.25 -6.85
N SER A 106 -11.82 27.89 -7.60
CA SER A 106 -12.55 29.08 -7.14
C SER A 106 -13.80 28.67 -6.38
#